data_AF-A0A2E7W0X7-F1
#
_entry.id   AF-A0A2E7W0X7-F1
#
_cell.length_a   1.000
_cell.length_b   1.000
_cell.length_c   1.000
_cell.angle_alpha   90.00
_cell.angle_beta   90.00
_cell.angle_gamma   90.00
#
_symmetry.space_group_name_H-M   'P 1'
#
loop_
_entity.id
_entity.type
_entity.pdbx_description
1 polymer ?
#
loop_
_entity_poly.entity_id
_entity_poly.type
_entity_poly.pdbx_seq_one_letter_code
_entity_poly.pdbx_strand_id
1 'polypeptide(L)'
;MGFDVYGISPKENTPKPEILSKRVWEIKDKDEKDAWFKADDKWEEENPGVYFRNNVWWWRPLWDYVTEVCEDVMSDADIRAGHSNSGVEISAEKVDEMLSKLVPDLAFENHIKYEKEYQAKLDAMPLIKCDLCNGTGIRDDAHVKGECNGCQGKGERKSWDTHYPFSHKNVESFVNFLSESGGITIS
;
A
#
# COMPACT_ATOMS: atom_id res chain seq x y z
N MET A 1 10.72 0.15 -0.84
CA MET A 1 9.92 0.37 -2.06
C MET A 1 8.45 0.35 -1.69
N GLY A 2 7.65 1.17 -2.34
CA GLY A 2 6.19 1.21 -2.18
C GLY A 2 5.59 2.15 -3.20
N PHE A 3 4.30 2.38 -3.10
CA PHE A 3 3.52 3.14 -4.07
C PHE A 3 3.15 4.50 -3.53
N ASP A 4 3.42 5.52 -4.33
CA ASP A 4 3.09 6.91 -4.11
C ASP A 4 1.88 7.22 -5.02
N VAL A 5 0.72 7.51 -4.43
CA VAL A 5 -0.54 7.72 -5.15
C VAL A 5 -1.00 9.16 -4.98
N TYR A 6 -1.23 9.85 -6.09
CA TYR A 6 -1.59 11.28 -6.10
C TYR A 6 -2.99 11.47 -6.65
N GLY A 7 -3.75 12.38 -6.05
CA GLY A 7 -5.05 12.80 -6.60
C GLY A 7 -4.88 13.63 -7.87
N ILE A 8 -5.78 13.45 -8.84
CA ILE A 8 -5.88 14.24 -10.06
C ILE A 8 -6.90 15.35 -9.81
N SER A 9 -6.42 16.58 -9.59
CA SER A 9 -7.30 17.71 -9.19
C SER A 9 -8.12 17.39 -7.93
N PRO A 10 -7.44 17.04 -6.82
CA PRO A 10 -8.10 16.71 -5.56
C PRO A 10 -8.88 17.90 -5.01
N LYS A 11 -9.90 17.60 -4.20
CA LYS A 11 -10.67 18.60 -3.48
C LYS A 11 -9.77 19.35 -2.52
N GLU A 12 -9.75 20.68 -2.63
CA GLU A 12 -9.03 21.56 -1.72
C GLU A 12 -9.95 21.97 -0.55
N ASN A 13 -9.77 21.33 0.61
CA ASN A 13 -10.48 21.68 1.85
C ASN A 13 -9.79 22.84 2.57
N THR A 14 -8.45 22.86 2.58
CA THR A 14 -7.66 23.95 3.13
C THR A 14 -6.57 24.38 2.13
N PRO A 15 -6.32 25.69 2.01
CA PRO A 15 -5.35 26.20 1.05
C PRO A 15 -3.95 25.74 1.41
N LYS A 16 -3.15 25.43 0.38
CA LYS A 16 -1.75 24.99 0.57
C LYS A 16 -0.95 26.08 1.30
N PRO A 17 -0.35 25.77 2.47
CA PRO A 17 0.45 26.74 3.22
C PRO A 17 1.63 27.28 2.42
N GLU A 18 1.94 28.57 2.56
CA GLU A 18 3.03 29.24 1.83
C GLU A 18 4.40 28.59 2.11
N ILE A 19 4.62 28.01 3.30
CA ILE A 19 5.88 27.31 3.59
C ILE A 19 6.12 26.13 2.63
N LEU A 20 5.06 25.51 2.10
CA LEU A 20 5.13 24.40 1.15
C LEU A 20 5.38 24.86 -0.30
N SER A 21 5.46 26.17 -0.57
CA SER A 21 5.86 26.70 -1.88
C SER A 21 7.35 26.45 -2.17
N LYS A 22 8.17 26.30 -1.12
CA LYS A 22 9.58 25.94 -1.22
C LYS A 22 9.74 24.43 -1.40
N ARG A 23 10.69 24.02 -2.24
CA ARG A 23 11.08 22.61 -2.32
C ARG A 23 11.88 22.24 -1.07
N VAL A 24 11.52 21.15 -0.41
CA VAL A 24 12.14 20.74 0.86
C VAL A 24 13.67 20.57 0.79
N TRP A 25 14.23 20.22 -0.37
CA TRP A 25 15.68 20.09 -0.58
C TRP A 25 16.42 21.44 -0.73
N GLU A 26 15.70 22.54 -0.92
CA GLU A 26 16.25 23.90 -0.93
C GLU A 26 16.37 24.48 0.48
N ILE A 27 15.62 23.90 1.43
CA ILE A 27 15.62 24.30 2.85
C ILE A 27 16.85 23.68 3.53
N LYS A 28 17.79 24.56 3.91
CA LYS A 28 19.04 24.17 4.58
C LYS A 28 18.94 24.24 6.10
N ASP A 29 18.12 25.15 6.60
CA ASP A 29 17.89 25.29 8.03
C ASP A 29 17.05 24.13 8.55
N LYS A 30 17.48 23.54 9.67
CA LYS A 30 16.83 22.34 10.20
C LYS A 30 15.46 22.68 10.79
N ASP A 31 15.34 23.78 11.51
CA ASP A 31 14.10 24.15 12.19
C ASP A 31 13.04 24.55 11.15
N GLU A 32 13.44 25.25 10.09
CA GLU A 32 12.58 25.53 8.94
C GLU A 32 12.14 24.24 8.22
N LYS A 33 13.04 23.26 8.07
CA LYS A 33 12.72 21.97 7.46
C LYS A 33 11.76 21.13 8.32
N ASP A 34 11.94 21.14 9.63
CA ASP A 34 11.03 20.49 10.57
C ASP A 34 9.65 21.17 10.58
N ALA A 35 9.61 22.50 10.44
CA ALA A 35 8.36 23.25 10.28
C ALA A 35 7.67 22.95 8.94
N TRP A 36 8.44 22.76 7.87
CA TRP A 36 7.95 22.36 6.56
C TRP A 36 7.25 21.00 6.63
N PHE A 37 7.90 19.96 7.18
CA PHE A 37 7.29 18.62 7.28
C PHE A 37 6.03 18.62 8.14
N LYS A 38 6.02 19.34 9.26
CA LYS A 38 4.81 19.46 10.10
C LYS A 38 3.66 20.15 9.36
N ALA A 39 3.97 21.14 8.52
CA ALA A 39 2.96 21.82 7.73
C ALA A 39 2.45 20.94 6.58
N ASP A 40 3.33 20.13 5.98
CA ASP A 40 3.02 19.17 4.92
C ASP A 40 2.10 18.07 5.46
N ASP A 41 2.51 17.38 6.54
CA ASP A 41 1.73 16.33 7.22
C ASP A 41 0.32 16.83 7.58
N LYS A 42 0.25 18.04 8.17
CA LYS A 42 -1.03 18.63 8.57
C LYS A 42 -1.89 18.98 7.35
N TRP A 43 -1.29 19.53 6.30
CA TRP A 43 -2.03 19.90 5.09
C TRP A 43 -2.56 18.67 4.35
N GLU A 44 -1.78 17.58 4.28
CA GLU A 44 -2.23 16.31 3.74
C GLU A 44 -3.35 15.66 4.58
N GLU A 45 -3.30 15.76 5.91
CA GLU A 45 -4.38 15.31 6.79
C GLU A 45 -5.69 16.09 6.55
N GLU A 46 -5.59 17.41 6.35
CA GLU A 46 -6.74 18.27 6.04
C GLU A 46 -7.24 18.12 4.59
N ASN A 47 -6.41 17.63 3.67
CA ASN A 47 -6.71 17.45 2.25
C ASN A 47 -6.43 16.00 1.84
N PRO A 48 -7.20 15.03 2.37
CA PRO A 48 -6.89 13.61 2.28
C PRO A 48 -6.87 13.07 0.85
N GLY A 49 -7.46 13.76 -0.13
CA GLY A 49 -7.42 13.37 -1.54
C GLY A 49 -6.12 13.72 -2.27
N VAL A 50 -5.23 14.50 -1.66
CA VAL A 50 -4.00 14.98 -2.33
C VAL A 50 -2.99 13.86 -2.54
N TYR A 51 -2.74 13.07 -1.50
CA TYR A 51 -1.66 12.09 -1.49
C TYR A 51 -1.98 10.91 -0.58
N PHE A 52 -1.67 9.71 -1.07
CA PHE A 52 -1.74 8.48 -0.32
C PHE A 52 -0.47 7.68 -0.52
N ARG A 53 0.14 7.25 0.59
CA ARG A 53 1.38 6.48 0.58
C ARG A 53 1.17 5.11 1.19
N ASN A 54 1.58 4.07 0.46
CA ASN A 54 1.56 2.72 1.02
C ASN A 54 2.78 1.91 0.60
N ASN A 55 3.40 1.21 1.54
CA ASN A 55 4.58 0.41 1.23
C ASN A 55 4.19 -0.84 0.40
N VAL A 56 5.12 -1.42 -0.37
CA VAL A 56 4.79 -2.49 -1.34
C VAL A 56 4.14 -3.73 -0.69
N TRP A 57 4.49 -4.04 0.55
CA TRP A 57 3.98 -5.22 1.25
C TRP A 57 2.52 -5.08 1.65
N TRP A 58 2.08 -3.86 1.92
CA TRP A 58 0.71 -3.53 2.29
C TRP A 58 -0.11 -3.03 1.10
N TRP A 59 0.55 -2.52 0.05
CA TRP A 59 -0.10 -2.07 -1.16
C TRP A 59 -0.68 -3.22 -1.97
N ARG A 60 0.06 -4.32 -2.15
CA ARG A 60 -0.44 -5.44 -2.97
C ARG A 60 -1.75 -6.02 -2.43
N PRO A 61 -1.86 -6.39 -1.15
CA PRO A 61 -3.13 -6.91 -0.61
C PRO A 61 -4.25 -5.87 -0.60
N LEU A 62 -3.93 -4.59 -0.39
CA LEU A 62 -4.91 -3.50 -0.50
C LEU A 62 -5.46 -3.43 -1.93
N TRP A 63 -4.58 -3.42 -2.92
CA TRP A 63 -4.96 -3.33 -4.33
C TRP A 63 -5.75 -4.55 -4.78
N ASP A 64 -5.31 -5.76 -4.41
CA ASP A 64 -6.01 -7.00 -4.70
C ASP A 64 -7.46 -6.94 -4.18
N TYR A 65 -7.66 -6.50 -2.93
CA TYR A 65 -8.98 -6.32 -2.34
C TYR A 65 -9.83 -5.30 -3.11
N VAL A 66 -9.27 -4.13 -3.42
CA VAL A 66 -9.97 -3.09 -4.19
C VAL A 66 -10.42 -3.64 -5.55
N THR A 67 -9.54 -4.39 -6.23
CA THR A 67 -9.85 -5.00 -7.53
C THR A 67 -10.87 -6.12 -7.45
N GLU A 68 -10.91 -6.89 -6.35
CA GLU A 68 -11.94 -7.91 -6.09
C GLU A 68 -13.31 -7.26 -5.90
N VAL A 69 -13.39 -6.19 -5.11
CA VAL A 69 -14.65 -5.44 -4.88
C VAL A 69 -15.12 -4.71 -6.14
N CYS A 70 -14.19 -4.25 -6.98
CA CYS A 70 -14.45 -3.44 -8.17
C CYS A 70 -14.29 -4.22 -9.49
N GLU A 71 -14.41 -5.56 -9.47
CA GLU A 71 -14.12 -6.41 -10.64
C GLU A 71 -14.98 -6.07 -11.87
N ASP A 72 -16.19 -5.53 -11.68
CA ASP A 72 -17.10 -5.13 -12.75
C ASP A 72 -16.87 -3.70 -13.26
N VAL A 73 -16.03 -2.94 -12.57
CA VAL A 73 -15.68 -1.55 -12.87
C VAL A 73 -14.29 -1.45 -13.50
N MET A 74 -13.34 -2.28 -13.03
CA MET A 74 -11.93 -2.24 -13.41
C MET A 74 -11.65 -3.21 -14.55
N SER A 75 -10.88 -2.76 -15.55
CA SER A 75 -10.38 -3.65 -16.58
C SER A 75 -9.18 -4.46 -16.09
N ASP A 76 -8.91 -5.59 -16.74
CA ASP A 76 -7.67 -6.35 -16.57
C ASP A 76 -6.39 -5.50 -16.67
N ALA A 77 -6.43 -4.43 -17.48
CA ALA A 77 -5.31 -3.52 -17.62
C ALA A 77 -5.14 -2.66 -16.35
N ASP A 78 -6.24 -2.17 -15.77
CA ASP A 78 -6.24 -1.37 -14.53
C ASP A 78 -5.75 -2.22 -13.33
N ILE A 79 -6.22 -3.47 -13.24
CA ILE A 79 -5.81 -4.42 -12.21
C ILE A 79 -4.29 -4.64 -12.26
N ARG A 80 -3.76 -4.94 -13.44
CA ARG A 80 -2.30 -5.11 -13.64
C ARG A 80 -1.52 -3.81 -13.39
N ALA A 81 -2.09 -2.68 -13.78
CA ALA A 81 -1.46 -1.38 -13.64
C ALA A 81 -1.16 -1.04 -12.19
N GLY A 82 -2.08 -1.30 -11.25
CA GLY A 82 -1.80 -1.02 -9.83
C GLY A 82 -0.72 -1.91 -9.20
N HIS A 83 -0.25 -2.96 -9.87
CA HIS A 83 0.96 -3.70 -9.45
C HIS A 83 2.26 -3.15 -10.06
N SER A 84 2.16 -2.07 -10.84
CA SER A 84 3.24 -1.36 -11.50
C SER A 84 3.31 0.09 -11.01
N ASN A 85 4.51 0.62 -10.89
CA ASN A 85 4.75 2.00 -10.47
C ASN A 85 5.08 2.89 -11.69
N SER A 86 4.40 2.61 -12.81
CA SER A 86 4.68 3.24 -14.11
C SER A 86 4.00 4.60 -14.32
N GLY A 87 3.31 5.13 -13.30
CA GLY A 87 2.59 6.40 -13.39
C GLY A 87 1.24 6.24 -14.08
N VAL A 88 0.48 5.18 -13.77
CA VAL A 88 -0.81 4.93 -14.40
C VAL A 88 -1.88 5.82 -13.79
N GLU A 89 -2.71 6.42 -14.65
CA GLU A 89 -3.83 7.28 -14.27
C GLU A 89 -5.16 6.52 -14.31
N ILE A 90 -6.01 6.77 -13.32
CA ILE A 90 -7.41 6.33 -13.24
C ILE A 90 -8.25 7.60 -13.13
N SER A 91 -9.20 7.78 -14.06
CA SER A 91 -9.97 9.03 -14.16
C SER A 91 -10.94 9.25 -12.99
N ALA A 92 -11.41 10.49 -12.83
CA ALA A 92 -12.43 10.86 -11.85
C ALA A 92 -13.67 9.96 -11.95
N GLU A 93 -14.20 9.77 -13.15
CA GLU A 93 -15.41 8.97 -13.39
C GLU A 93 -15.20 7.51 -12.97
N LYS A 94 -14.02 6.96 -13.23
CA LYS A 94 -13.68 5.59 -12.85
C LYS A 94 -13.53 5.46 -11.32
N VAL A 95 -12.91 6.45 -10.67
CA VAL A 95 -12.82 6.51 -9.20
C VAL A 95 -14.22 6.60 -8.59
N ASP A 96 -15.13 7.40 -9.15
CA ASP A 96 -16.53 7.48 -8.69
C ASP A 96 -17.25 6.13 -8.82
N GLU A 97 -17.05 5.40 -9.92
CA GLU A 97 -17.57 4.05 -10.10
C GLU A 97 -16.99 3.08 -9.04
N MET A 98 -15.69 3.15 -8.76
CA MET A 98 -15.05 2.34 -7.71
C MET A 98 -15.63 2.65 -6.32
N LEU A 99 -15.80 3.93 -5.99
CA LEU A 99 -16.39 4.38 -4.73
C LEU A 99 -17.83 3.89 -4.56
N SER A 100 -18.60 3.81 -5.66
CA SER A 100 -19.96 3.27 -5.64
C SER A 100 -20.02 1.80 -5.20
N LYS A 101 -18.90 1.05 -5.28
CA LYS A 101 -18.74 -0.33 -4.82
C LYS A 101 -18.13 -0.41 -3.42
N LEU A 102 -17.02 0.31 -3.22
CA LEU A 102 -16.24 0.28 -1.98
C LEU A 102 -17.01 0.84 -0.79
N VAL A 103 -17.75 1.94 -0.96
CA VAL A 103 -18.47 2.56 0.17
C VAL A 103 -19.55 1.64 0.76
N PRO A 104 -20.45 1.03 -0.05
CA PRO A 104 -21.37 0.02 0.48
C PRO A 104 -20.66 -1.18 1.11
N ASP A 105 -19.59 -1.67 0.48
CA ASP A 105 -18.83 -2.81 0.97
C ASP A 105 -18.24 -2.57 2.38
N LEU A 106 -17.65 -1.40 2.61
CA LEU A 106 -17.18 -0.96 3.94
C LEU A 106 -18.32 -0.78 4.94
N ALA A 107 -19.48 -0.29 4.49
CA ALA A 107 -20.67 -0.14 5.34
C ALA A 107 -21.23 -1.48 5.83
N PHE A 108 -20.97 -2.58 5.10
CA PHE A 108 -21.27 -3.94 5.53
C PHE A 108 -20.13 -4.61 6.32
N GLU A 109 -19.06 -3.88 6.63
CA GLU A 109 -17.87 -4.37 7.35
C GLU A 109 -17.17 -5.55 6.65
N ASN A 110 -17.33 -5.68 5.33
CA ASN A 110 -16.73 -6.78 4.57
C ASN A 110 -15.20 -6.74 4.61
N HIS A 111 -14.59 -5.56 4.65
CA HIS A 111 -13.13 -5.39 4.79
C HIS A 111 -12.60 -5.90 6.12
N ILE A 112 -13.37 -5.76 7.21
CA ILE A 112 -13.03 -6.31 8.54
C ILE A 112 -13.12 -7.85 8.53
N LYS A 113 -14.16 -8.38 7.88
CA LYS A 113 -14.30 -9.84 7.69
C LYS A 113 -13.15 -10.38 6.83
N TYR A 114 -12.84 -9.70 5.72
CA TYR A 114 -11.76 -10.06 4.82
C TYR A 114 -10.40 -10.08 5.54
N GLU A 115 -10.10 -9.09 6.39
CA GLU A 115 -8.86 -9.07 7.19
C GLU A 115 -8.70 -10.33 8.05
N LYS A 116 -9.77 -10.76 8.73
CA LYS A 116 -9.75 -11.98 9.57
C LYS A 116 -9.51 -13.23 8.72
N GLU A 117 -10.21 -13.35 7.60
CA GLU A 117 -10.08 -14.49 6.69
C GLU A 117 -8.70 -14.52 6.02
N TYR A 118 -8.17 -13.36 5.64
CA TYR A 118 -6.86 -13.19 5.06
C TYR A 118 -5.76 -13.60 6.05
N GLN A 119 -5.82 -13.13 7.29
CA GLN A 119 -4.87 -13.52 8.33
C GLN A 119 -4.92 -15.03 8.61
N ALA A 120 -6.13 -15.62 8.69
CA ALA A 120 -6.28 -17.05 8.86
C ALA A 120 -5.68 -17.86 7.69
N LYS A 121 -5.82 -17.37 6.45
CA LYS A 121 -5.17 -17.97 5.26
C LYS A 121 -3.64 -17.93 5.39
N LEU A 122 -3.07 -16.78 5.78
CA LEU A 122 -1.62 -16.64 5.97
C LEU A 122 -1.08 -17.58 7.06
N ASP A 123 -1.79 -17.70 8.19
CA ASP A 123 -1.38 -18.55 9.31
C ASP A 123 -1.49 -20.05 8.98
N ALA A 124 -2.44 -20.42 8.11
CA ALA A 124 -2.62 -21.78 7.65
C ALA A 124 -1.67 -22.18 6.50
N MET A 125 -0.88 -21.26 5.95
CA MET A 125 0.05 -21.57 4.86
C MET A 125 1.09 -22.61 5.32
N PRO A 126 1.32 -23.67 4.52
CA PRO A 126 2.32 -24.67 4.86
C PRO A 126 3.72 -24.05 4.87
N LEU A 127 4.58 -24.59 5.72
CA LEU A 127 6.01 -24.31 5.61
C LEU A 127 6.50 -24.83 4.25
N ILE A 128 7.30 -24.01 3.59
CA ILE A 128 7.95 -24.36 2.33
C ILE A 128 9.38 -24.79 2.61
N LYS A 129 9.90 -25.65 1.73
CA LYS A 129 11.32 -26.01 1.72
C LYS A 129 12.16 -24.72 1.65
N CYS A 130 13.20 -24.63 2.49
CA CYS A 130 14.07 -23.48 2.47
C CYS A 130 15.01 -23.55 1.26
N ASP A 131 14.85 -22.61 0.33
CA ASP A 131 15.63 -22.53 -0.91
C ASP A 131 17.11 -22.24 -0.68
N LEU A 132 17.44 -21.52 0.41
CA LEU A 132 18.82 -21.14 0.73
C LEU A 132 19.70 -22.33 1.15
N CYS A 133 19.10 -23.33 1.79
CA CYS A 133 19.80 -24.55 2.21
C CYS A 133 19.29 -25.80 1.49
N ASN A 134 18.37 -25.65 0.54
CA ASN A 134 17.68 -26.77 -0.11
C ASN A 134 17.13 -27.82 0.88
N GLY A 135 16.56 -27.37 1.99
CA GLY A 135 15.93 -28.26 2.98
C GLY A 135 16.86 -28.88 4.01
N THR A 136 18.17 -28.64 3.96
CA THR A 136 19.12 -29.32 4.85
C THR A 136 19.20 -28.70 6.25
N GLY A 137 18.75 -27.45 6.40
CA GLY A 137 18.97 -26.66 7.62
C GLY A 137 20.40 -26.14 7.79
N ILE A 138 21.33 -26.50 6.91
CA ILE A 138 22.76 -26.18 7.00
C ILE A 138 23.22 -25.52 5.69
N ARG A 139 24.04 -24.49 5.81
CA ARG A 139 24.72 -23.84 4.68
C ARG A 139 26.22 -23.97 4.86
N ASP A 140 26.92 -24.17 3.76
CA ASP A 140 28.39 -24.08 3.69
C ASP A 140 28.74 -23.29 2.44
N ASP A 141 28.70 -21.97 2.57
CA ASP A 141 29.03 -21.01 1.52
C ASP A 141 29.92 -19.88 2.06
N ALA A 142 30.22 -18.89 1.22
CA ALA A 142 31.11 -17.79 1.58
C ALA A 142 30.57 -16.89 2.72
N HIS A 143 29.25 -16.90 2.95
CA HIS A 143 28.59 -16.04 3.92
C HIS A 143 28.15 -16.80 5.17
N VAL A 144 27.80 -18.08 5.05
CA VAL A 144 27.29 -18.90 6.15
C VAL A 144 27.95 -20.28 6.11
N LYS A 145 28.53 -20.68 7.25
CA LYS A 145 29.07 -22.02 7.48
C LYS A 145 28.48 -22.59 8.77
N GLY A 146 27.56 -23.54 8.65
CA GLY A 146 26.80 -24.10 9.76
C GLY A 146 25.31 -23.85 9.60
N GLU A 147 24.63 -23.51 10.70
CA GLU A 147 23.18 -23.36 10.71
C GLU A 147 22.69 -22.33 9.68
N CYS A 148 21.71 -22.72 8.86
CA CYS A 148 21.14 -21.84 7.85
C CYS A 148 20.39 -20.68 8.51
N ASN A 149 20.89 -19.45 8.32
CA ASN A 149 20.28 -18.23 8.84
C ASN A 149 18.87 -17.93 8.29
N GLY A 150 18.52 -18.47 7.12
CA GLY A 150 17.22 -18.23 6.48
C GLY A 150 16.07 -19.08 7.04
N CYS A 151 16.38 -20.23 7.64
CA CYS A 151 15.39 -21.12 8.25
C CYS A 151 15.71 -21.50 9.70
N GLN A 152 16.81 -20.98 10.26
CA GLN A 152 17.29 -21.27 11.62
C GLN A 152 17.42 -22.79 11.87
N GLY A 153 18.12 -23.48 10.98
CA GLY A 153 18.38 -24.93 11.13
C GLY A 153 17.22 -25.86 10.77
N LYS A 154 16.01 -25.35 10.53
CA LYS A 154 14.81 -26.18 10.35
C LYS A 154 14.70 -26.88 8.99
N GLY A 155 15.38 -26.37 7.96
CA GLY A 155 15.22 -26.83 6.58
C GLY A 155 13.94 -26.33 5.90
N GLU A 156 13.00 -25.78 6.65
CA GLU A 156 11.73 -25.22 6.17
C GLU A 156 11.49 -23.81 6.73
N ARG A 157 10.74 -23.00 5.99
CA ARG A 157 10.41 -21.61 6.36
C ARG A 157 9.00 -21.24 5.89
N LYS A 158 8.43 -20.16 6.43
CA LYS A 158 7.17 -19.61 5.92
C LYS A 158 7.32 -19.15 4.47
N SER A 159 6.23 -19.22 3.70
CA SER A 159 6.18 -18.63 2.35
C SER A 159 6.49 -17.14 2.41
N TRP A 160 7.07 -16.59 1.34
CA TRP A 160 7.21 -15.14 1.21
C TRP A 160 5.87 -14.42 1.19
N ASP A 161 4.81 -15.09 0.75
CA ASP A 161 3.44 -14.55 0.71
C ASP A 161 2.97 -14.10 2.11
N THR A 162 3.45 -14.73 3.19
CA THR A 162 3.10 -14.33 4.56
C THR A 162 3.68 -12.98 4.98
N HIS A 163 4.50 -12.34 4.14
CA HIS A 163 5.04 -11.00 4.38
C HIS A 163 4.17 -9.88 3.82
N TYR A 164 3.05 -10.21 3.17
CA TYR A 164 2.10 -9.26 2.63
C TYR A 164 0.86 -9.19 3.51
N PRO A 165 0.88 -8.43 4.63
CA PRO A 165 -0.27 -8.30 5.52
C PRO A 165 -1.37 -7.44 4.88
N PHE A 166 -2.59 -7.66 5.35
CA PHE A 166 -3.76 -6.85 5.01
C PHE A 166 -4.23 -6.09 6.25
N SER A 167 -4.72 -4.86 6.08
CA SER A 167 -5.40 -4.14 7.16
C SER A 167 -6.66 -3.44 6.68
N HIS A 168 -7.77 -3.66 7.38
CA HIS A 168 -9.04 -2.99 7.08
C HIS A 168 -8.93 -1.46 7.22
N LYS A 169 -8.17 -0.96 8.20
CA LYS A 169 -7.93 0.48 8.40
C LYS A 169 -7.21 1.11 7.20
N ASN A 170 -6.32 0.35 6.57
CA ASN A 170 -5.63 0.81 5.38
C ASN A 170 -6.59 0.96 4.19
N VAL A 171 -7.59 0.07 4.08
CA VAL A 171 -8.67 0.21 3.11
C VAL A 171 -9.50 1.45 3.40
N GLU A 172 -9.87 1.68 4.67
CA GLU A 172 -10.63 2.89 5.08
C GLU A 172 -9.88 4.18 4.73
N SER A 173 -8.57 4.25 5.02
CA SER A 173 -7.74 5.38 4.64
C SER A 173 -7.66 5.57 3.12
N PHE A 174 -7.56 4.48 2.35
CA PHE A 174 -7.52 4.56 0.89
C PHE A 174 -8.86 5.02 0.30
N VAL A 175 -9.99 4.52 0.81
CA VAL A 175 -11.33 4.96 0.38
C VAL A 175 -11.56 6.43 0.74
N ASN A 176 -11.08 6.88 1.90
CA ASN A 176 -11.13 8.30 2.28
C ASN A 176 -10.34 9.17 1.28
N PHE A 177 -9.12 8.76 0.91
CA PHE A 177 -8.33 9.42 -0.13
C PHE A 177 -9.08 9.46 -1.47
N LEU A 178 -9.59 8.31 -1.94
CA LEU A 178 -10.31 8.22 -3.22
C LEU A 178 -11.48 9.19 -3.27
N SER A 179 -12.24 9.34 -2.17
CA SER A 179 -13.44 10.18 -2.11
C SER A 179 -13.19 11.67 -2.34
N GLU A 180 -11.94 12.12 -2.24
CA GLU A 180 -11.55 13.51 -2.46
C GLU A 180 -10.46 13.68 -3.54
N SER A 181 -10.12 12.61 -4.25
CA SER A 181 -8.95 12.58 -5.14
C SER A 181 -9.16 13.22 -6.52
N GLY A 182 -10.39 13.21 -7.05
CA GLY A 182 -10.69 13.69 -8.40
C GLY A 182 -10.17 12.79 -9.54
N GLY A 183 -9.80 11.55 -9.23
CA GLY A 183 -8.99 10.68 -10.08
C GLY A 183 -7.63 10.43 -9.41
N ILE A 184 -6.86 9.44 -9.86
CA ILE A 184 -5.60 9.10 -9.21
C ILE A 184 -4.48 8.75 -10.20
N THR A 185 -3.24 9.01 -9.81
CA THR A 185 -2.03 8.54 -10.46
C THR A 185 -1.25 7.63 -9.51
N ILE A 186 -0.89 6.42 -9.96
CA ILE A 186 -0.15 5.43 -9.17
C ILE A 186 1.33 5.38 -9.63
N SER A 187 2.27 5.73 -8.74
CA SER A 187 3.71 5.86 -9.04
C SER A 187 4.66 5.24 -8.01
#